data_AF-A0A2N0VJE5-F1
#
_entry.id   AF-A0A2N0VJE5-F1
#
_cell.length_a   1.000
_cell.length_b   1.000
_cell.length_c   1.000
_cell.angle_alpha   90.00
_cell.angle_beta   90.00
_cell.angle_gamma   90.00
#
_symmetry.space_group_name_H-M   'P 1'
#
loop_
_entity.id
_entity.type
_entity.pdbx_description
1 polymer ?
#
loop_
_entity_poly.entity_id
_entity_poly.type
_entity_poly.pdbx_seq_one_letter_code
_entity_poly.pdbx_strand_id
1 'polypeptide(L)'
;MNESQQDSEQKDSFRREIRVYVEKRIQLVSVAISEQISLMIAQSFQKLAGMLLISSAILFLWLALSFFLGDLLNNTSLGFLIASGPLFIFGFIFIRSSSKKITDRIQAQLISRLMDGFEESFKIEKLNQEEDSSGKE
;
A
#
# COMPACT_ATOMS: atom_id res chain seq x y z
N MET A 1 8.88 -29.96 52.48
CA MET A 1 7.91 -28.84 52.36
C MET A 1 8.24 -28.12 51.06
N ASN A 2 7.24 -27.98 50.19
CA ASN A 2 7.31 -27.94 48.73
C ASN A 2 8.08 -26.76 48.10
N GLU A 3 9.04 -27.08 47.23
CA GLU A 3 9.68 -26.20 46.24
C GLU A 3 8.69 -25.73 45.15
N SER A 4 7.48 -26.30 45.10
CA SER A 4 6.45 -26.01 44.08
C SER A 4 5.59 -24.77 44.34
N GLN A 5 5.77 -24.06 45.47
CA GLN A 5 5.01 -22.81 45.75
C GLN A 5 5.76 -21.53 45.33
N GLN A 6 7.09 -21.59 45.18
CA GLN A 6 7.90 -20.42 44.84
C GLN A 6 7.79 -20.04 43.34
N ASP A 7 7.51 -21.03 42.48
CA ASP A 7 7.42 -20.86 41.03
C ASP A 7 6.13 -20.16 40.57
N SER A 8 5.05 -20.21 41.38
CA SER A 8 3.77 -19.55 41.06
C SER A 8 3.77 -18.05 41.37
N GLU A 9 4.39 -17.59 42.47
CA GLU A 9 4.44 -16.16 42.80
C GLU A 9 5.39 -15.37 41.87
N GLN A 10 6.47 -16.00 41.38
CA GLN A 10 7.41 -15.37 40.47
C GLN A 10 6.86 -15.22 39.05
N LYS A 11 6.02 -16.18 38.60
CA LYS A 11 5.33 -16.09 37.30
C LYS A 11 4.32 -14.95 37.25
N ASP A 12 3.63 -14.67 38.36
CA ASP A 12 2.62 -13.62 38.41
C ASP A 12 3.22 -12.21 38.49
N SER A 13 4.38 -12.03 39.13
CA SER A 13 5.09 -10.74 39.13
C SER A 13 5.70 -10.43 37.76
N PHE A 14 6.34 -11.41 37.12
CA PHE A 14 6.96 -11.25 35.79
C PHE A 14 5.91 -10.97 34.71
N ARG A 15 4.76 -11.66 34.76
CA ARG A 15 3.62 -11.39 33.87
C ARG A 15 3.07 -9.98 34.05
N ARG A 16 3.07 -9.46 35.28
CA ARG A 16 2.57 -8.11 35.60
C ARG A 16 3.52 -7.04 35.09
N GLU A 17 4.82 -7.22 35.23
CA GLU A 17 5.82 -6.29 34.68
C GLU A 17 5.81 -6.25 33.15
N ILE A 18 5.71 -7.41 32.48
CA ILE A 18 5.58 -7.45 31.01
C ILE A 18 4.30 -6.74 30.56
N ARG A 19 3.18 -6.95 31.26
CA ARG A 19 1.90 -6.30 30.92
C ARG A 19 2.00 -4.78 31.03
N VAL A 20 2.60 -4.27 32.11
CA VAL A 20 2.80 -2.82 32.30
C VAL A 20 3.73 -2.24 31.23
N TYR A 21 4.78 -2.97 30.84
CA TYR A 21 5.71 -2.52 29.79
C TYR A 21 5.05 -2.46 28.41
N VAL A 22 4.25 -3.48 28.06
CA VAL A 22 3.50 -3.54 26.81
C VAL A 22 2.45 -2.44 26.76
N GLU A 23 1.73 -2.20 27.85
CA GLU A 23 0.71 -1.16 27.94
C GLU A 23 1.30 0.25 27.77
N LYS A 24 2.47 0.50 28.36
CA LYS A 24 3.22 1.76 28.18
C LYS A 24 3.72 1.95 26.76
N ARG A 25 4.25 0.89 26.11
CA ARG A 25 4.68 0.97 24.71
C ARG A 25 3.49 1.17 23.75
N ILE A 26 2.35 0.53 24.00
CA ILE A 26 1.14 0.69 23.20
C ILE A 26 0.61 2.13 23.30
N GLN A 27 0.64 2.76 24.48
CA GLN A 27 0.25 4.17 24.61
C GLN A 27 1.17 5.10 23.79
N LEU A 28 2.48 4.90 23.84
CA LEU A 28 3.44 5.69 23.06
C LEU A 28 3.27 5.48 21.55
N VAL A 29 3.07 4.23 21.15
CA VAL A 29 2.84 3.87 19.74
C VAL A 29 1.50 4.43 19.25
N SER A 30 0.44 4.40 20.07
CA SER A 30 -0.88 4.98 19.75
C SER A 30 -0.81 6.49 19.54
N VAL A 31 -0.09 7.22 20.40
CA VAL A 31 0.09 8.67 20.28
C VAL A 31 0.88 9.01 19.01
N ALA A 32 2.01 8.33 18.76
CA ALA A 32 2.85 8.58 17.60
C ALA A 32 2.17 8.17 16.27
N ILE A 33 1.39 7.08 16.28
CA ILE A 33 0.59 6.64 15.13
C ILE A 33 -0.52 7.64 14.85
N SER A 34 -1.22 8.15 15.86
CA SER A 34 -2.32 9.10 15.66
C SER A 34 -1.86 10.40 14.99
N GLU A 35 -0.71 10.92 15.40
CA GLU A 35 -0.13 12.13 14.81
C GLU A 35 0.32 11.91 13.36
N GLN A 36 1.03 10.82 13.08
CA GLN A 36 1.49 10.50 11.71
C GLN A 36 0.35 10.13 10.76
N ILE A 37 -0.65 9.38 11.23
CA ILE A 37 -1.84 9.05 10.45
C ILE A 37 -2.63 10.33 10.14
N SER A 38 -2.77 11.24 11.11
CA SER A 38 -3.46 12.52 10.89
C SER A 38 -2.75 13.39 9.84
N LEU A 39 -1.42 13.49 9.91
CA LEU A 39 -0.63 14.21 8.89
C LEU A 39 -0.69 13.53 7.51
N MET A 40 -0.62 12.20 7.44
CA MET A 40 -0.78 11.45 6.19
C MET A 40 -2.16 11.63 5.57
N ILE A 41 -3.21 11.60 6.39
CA ILE A 41 -4.60 11.80 5.94
C ILE A 41 -4.80 13.23 5.48
N ALA A 42 -4.29 14.22 6.21
CA ALA A 42 -4.38 15.63 5.83
C ALA A 42 -3.67 15.89 4.49
N GLN A 43 -2.45 15.38 4.30
CA GLN A 43 -1.72 15.49 3.04
C GLN A 43 -2.40 14.73 1.91
N SER A 44 -2.98 13.56 2.19
CA SER A 44 -3.73 12.77 1.21
C SER A 44 -5.01 13.48 0.79
N PHE A 45 -5.77 14.05 1.73
CA PHE A 45 -6.98 14.83 1.46
C PHE A 45 -6.66 16.08 0.65
N GLN A 46 -5.59 16.81 0.98
CA GLN A 46 -5.19 17.99 0.22
C GLN A 46 -4.85 17.63 -1.23
N LYS A 47 -4.08 16.54 -1.44
CA LYS A 47 -3.77 16.05 -2.79
C LYS A 47 -5.02 15.53 -3.50
N LEU A 48 -5.89 14.80 -2.80
CA LEU A 48 -7.11 14.24 -3.37
C LEU A 48 -8.09 15.34 -3.76
N ALA A 49 -8.28 16.36 -2.92
CA ALA A 49 -9.12 17.51 -3.21
C ALA A 49 -8.60 18.28 -4.43
N GLY A 50 -7.29 18.55 -4.50
CA GLY A 50 -6.68 19.18 -5.67
C GLY A 50 -6.83 18.35 -6.94
N MET A 51 -6.59 17.04 -6.84
CA MET A 51 -6.74 16.10 -7.96
C MET A 51 -8.19 16.02 -8.44
N LEU A 52 -9.15 16.01 -7.51
CA LEU A 52 -10.57 15.96 -7.81
C LEU A 52 -11.05 17.26 -8.46
N LEU A 53 -10.54 18.42 -8.02
CA LEU A 53 -10.78 19.71 -8.66
C LEU A 53 -10.27 19.74 -10.10
N ILE A 54 -9.02 19.34 -10.33
CA ILE A 54 -8.41 19.33 -11.68
C ILE A 54 -9.13 18.33 -12.57
N SER A 55 -9.41 17.12 -12.07
CA SER A 55 -10.14 16.09 -12.81
C SER A 55 -11.55 16.57 -13.16
N SER A 56 -12.24 17.24 -12.25
CA SER A 56 -13.56 17.83 -12.49
C SER A 56 -13.48 18.94 -13.54
N ALA A 57 -12.48 19.80 -13.48
CA ALA A 57 -12.28 20.86 -14.47
C ALA A 57 -12.06 20.30 -15.88
N ILE A 58 -11.22 19.27 -16.01
CA ILE A 58 -11.02 18.55 -17.29
C ILE A 58 -12.32 17.92 -17.79
N LEU A 59 -13.11 17.29 -16.90
CA LEU A 59 -14.38 16.69 -17.26
C LEU A 59 -15.37 17.73 -17.79
N PHE A 60 -15.51 18.85 -17.09
CA PHE A 60 -16.34 19.96 -17.54
C PHE A 60 -15.88 20.52 -18.87
N LEU A 61 -14.57 20.65 -19.10
CA LEU A 61 -14.03 21.07 -20.39
C LEU A 61 -14.43 20.12 -21.51
N TRP A 62 -14.37 18.81 -21.26
CA TRP A 62 -14.77 17.79 -22.24
C TRP A 62 -16.27 17.84 -22.54
N LEU A 63 -17.09 18.01 -21.50
CA LEU A 63 -18.54 18.18 -21.67
C LEU A 63 -18.86 19.45 -22.45
N ALA A 64 -18.20 20.56 -22.14
CA ALA A 64 -18.35 21.81 -22.89
C ALA A 64 -17.97 21.63 -24.37
N LEU A 65 -16.90 20.89 -24.65
CA LEU A 65 -16.47 20.58 -26.02
C LEU A 65 -17.50 19.72 -26.76
N SER A 66 -18.11 18.76 -26.05
CA SER A 66 -19.22 17.94 -26.56
C SER A 66 -20.45 18.78 -26.91
N PHE A 67 -20.84 19.70 -26.02
CA PHE A 67 -21.94 20.64 -26.29
C PHE A 67 -21.63 21.57 -27.46
N PHE A 68 -20.39 22.08 -27.54
CA PHE A 68 -19.95 22.92 -28.66
C PHE A 68 -20.03 22.19 -30.00
N LEU A 69 -19.59 20.93 -30.05
CA LEU A 69 -19.77 20.08 -31.24
C LEU A 69 -21.25 19.79 -31.53
N GLY A 70 -22.07 19.63 -30.49
CA GLY A 70 -23.51 19.41 -30.63
C GLY A 70 -24.25 20.60 -31.23
N ASP A 71 -23.88 21.82 -30.84
CA ASP A 71 -24.43 23.07 -31.37
C ASP A 71 -24.05 23.26 -32.86
N LEU A 72 -22.80 22.96 -33.22
CA LEU A 72 -22.32 22.99 -34.61
C LEU A 72 -23.07 22.01 -35.52
N LEU A 73 -23.48 20.86 -34.98
CA LEU A 73 -24.23 19.83 -35.69
C LEU A 73 -25.75 20.02 -35.62
N ASN A 74 -26.23 21.12 -34.99
CA ASN A 74 -27.65 21.41 -34.75
C ASN A 74 -28.38 20.31 -33.95
N ASN A 75 -27.63 19.43 -33.28
CA ASN A 75 -28.17 18.30 -32.54
C ASN A 75 -27.21 17.89 -31.41
N THR A 76 -27.64 18.14 -30.18
CA THR A 76 -26.88 17.83 -28.96
C THR A 76 -26.48 16.35 -28.85
N SER A 77 -27.34 15.43 -29.31
CA SER A 77 -27.07 13.98 -29.23
C SER A 77 -25.91 13.57 -30.14
N LEU A 78 -25.76 14.19 -31.31
CA LEU A 78 -24.67 13.91 -32.23
C LEU A 78 -23.32 14.45 -31.70
N GLY A 79 -23.34 15.59 -31.00
CA GLY A 79 -22.15 16.14 -30.35
C GLY A 79 -21.54 15.18 -29.34
N PHE A 80 -22.37 14.59 -28.48
CA PHE A 80 -21.93 13.55 -27.54
C PHE A 80 -21.49 12.26 -28.22
N LEU A 81 -22.17 11.83 -29.28
CA LEU A 81 -21.79 10.63 -30.04
C LEU A 81 -20.37 10.77 -30.61
N ILE A 82 -20.06 11.92 -31.21
CA ILE A 82 -18.74 12.19 -31.79
C ILE A 82 -17.69 12.39 -30.70
N ALA A 83 -18.00 13.12 -29.62
CA ALA A 83 -17.07 13.30 -28.50
C ALA A 83 -16.77 11.98 -27.76
N SER A 84 -17.71 11.02 -27.77
CA SER A 84 -17.51 9.70 -27.18
C SER A 84 -16.53 8.83 -27.95
N GLY A 85 -16.36 9.03 -29.26
CA GLY A 85 -15.44 8.25 -30.10
C GLY A 85 -13.98 8.29 -29.60
N PRO A 86 -13.34 9.47 -29.50
CA PRO A 86 -11.99 9.57 -28.97
C PRO A 86 -11.90 9.11 -27.51
N LEU A 87 -12.94 9.36 -26.70
CA LEU A 87 -12.99 8.89 -25.31
C LEU A 87 -13.02 7.36 -25.22
N PHE A 88 -13.73 6.70 -26.13
CA PHE A 88 -13.81 5.25 -26.24
C PHE A 88 -12.49 4.65 -26.69
N ILE A 89 -11.81 5.26 -27.67
CA ILE A 89 -10.46 4.83 -28.08
C ILE A 89 -9.47 4.98 -26.93
N PHE A 90 -9.48 6.12 -26.22
CA PHE A 90 -8.63 6.33 -25.04
C PHE A 90 -8.92 5.29 -23.94
N GLY A 91 -10.20 5.06 -23.63
CA GLY A 91 -10.61 4.06 -22.65
C GLY A 91 -10.16 2.65 -23.03
N PHE A 92 -10.32 2.27 -24.30
CA PHE A 92 -9.90 0.98 -24.83
C PHE A 92 -8.37 0.80 -24.79
N ILE A 93 -7.62 1.84 -25.19
CA ILE A 93 -6.15 1.84 -25.08
C ILE A 93 -5.70 1.75 -23.62
N PHE A 94 -6.39 2.45 -22.72
CA PHE A 94 -6.06 2.48 -21.31
C PHE A 94 -6.27 1.11 -20.67
N ILE A 95 -7.40 0.46 -20.94
CA ILE A 95 -7.68 -0.92 -20.48
C ILE A 95 -6.58 -1.89 -20.97
N ARG A 96 -6.20 -1.78 -22.26
CA ARG A 96 -5.22 -2.67 -22.89
C ARG A 96 -3.80 -2.45 -22.35
N SER A 97 -3.44 -1.20 -22.07
CA SER A 97 -2.09 -0.79 -21.65
C SER A 97 -1.87 -0.94 -20.14
N SER A 98 -2.87 -0.59 -19.32
CA SER A 98 -2.79 -0.69 -17.85
C SER A 98 -2.63 -2.14 -17.38
N SER A 99 -3.28 -3.10 -18.02
CA SER A 99 -3.19 -4.51 -17.62
C SER A 99 -1.78 -5.09 -17.76
N LYS A 100 -1.00 -4.66 -18.76
CA LYS A 100 0.37 -5.19 -18.96
C LYS A 100 1.39 -4.48 -18.07
N LYS A 101 1.37 -3.15 -18.02
CA LYS A 101 2.45 -2.38 -17.37
C LYS A 101 2.46 -2.47 -15.84
N ILE A 102 1.30 -2.63 -15.22
CA ILE A 102 1.19 -2.70 -13.76
C ILE A 102 1.57 -4.10 -13.28
N THR A 103 1.05 -5.14 -13.92
CA THR A 103 1.33 -6.53 -13.55
C THR A 103 2.81 -6.89 -13.74
N ASP A 104 3.45 -6.47 -14.84
CA ASP A 104 4.87 -6.77 -15.08
C ASP A 104 5.78 -6.10 -14.04
N ARG A 105 5.48 -4.85 -13.62
CA ARG A 105 6.26 -4.18 -12.55
C ARG A 105 6.09 -4.85 -11.20
N ILE A 106 4.86 -5.23 -10.86
CA ILE A 106 4.55 -5.89 -9.59
C ILE A 106 5.24 -7.26 -9.55
N GLN A 107 5.14 -8.06 -10.62
CA GLN A 107 5.81 -9.36 -10.71
C GLN A 107 7.32 -9.23 -10.62
N ALA A 108 7.93 -8.27 -11.34
CA ALA A 108 9.37 -8.05 -11.25
C ALA A 108 9.81 -7.72 -9.82
N GLN A 109 9.11 -6.83 -9.12
CA GLN A 109 9.41 -6.49 -7.73
C GLN A 109 9.20 -7.67 -6.77
N LEU A 110 8.20 -8.51 -7.02
CA LEU A 110 7.91 -9.67 -6.19
C LEU A 110 8.97 -10.77 -6.37
N ILE A 111 9.37 -11.05 -7.62
CA ILE A 111 10.40 -12.03 -7.97
C ILE A 111 11.74 -11.61 -7.38
N SER A 112 12.15 -10.34 -7.50
CA SER A 112 13.41 -9.86 -6.90
C SER A 112 13.42 -10.03 -5.39
N ARG A 113 12.34 -9.65 -4.71
CA ARG A 113 12.25 -9.79 -3.25
C ARG A 113 12.23 -11.24 -2.76
N LEU A 114 11.59 -12.13 -3.53
CA LEU A 114 11.59 -13.56 -3.22
C LEU A 114 12.98 -14.17 -3.44
N MET A 115 13.65 -13.83 -4.55
CA MET A 115 15.00 -14.31 -4.85
C MET A 115 16.00 -13.89 -3.77
N ASP A 116 15.98 -12.61 -3.37
CA ASP A 116 16.87 -12.08 -2.33
C ASP A 116 16.63 -12.78 -0.98
N GLY A 117 15.35 -12.99 -0.61
CA GLY A 117 15.00 -13.70 0.62
C GLY A 117 15.39 -15.19 0.62
N PHE A 118 15.28 -15.87 -0.53
CA PHE A 118 15.76 -17.26 -0.67
C PHE A 118 17.28 -17.35 -0.62
N GLU A 119 17.99 -16.42 -1.26
CA GLU A 119 19.46 -16.39 -1.26
C GLU A 119 20.01 -16.11 0.14
N GLU A 120 19.38 -15.20 0.89
CA GLU A 120 19.74 -14.96 2.29
C GLU A 120 19.48 -16.21 3.16
N SER A 121 18.36 -16.89 2.95
CA SER A 121 18.04 -18.13 3.68
C SER A 121 19.05 -19.25 3.39
N PHE A 122 19.45 -19.44 2.12
CA PHE A 122 20.48 -20.41 1.73
C PHE A 122 21.85 -20.06 2.30
N LYS A 123 22.16 -18.77 2.43
CA LYS A 123 23.42 -18.30 3.01
C LYS A 123 23.46 -18.53 4.52
N ILE A 124 22.37 -18.26 5.23
CA ILE A 124 22.22 -18.52 6.67
C ILE A 124 22.34 -20.03 6.96
N GLU A 125 21.73 -20.87 6.11
CA GLU A 125 21.80 -22.33 6.28
C GLU A 125 23.20 -22.89 6.03
N LYS A 126 23.95 -22.32 5.08
CA LYS A 126 25.38 -22.67 4.88
C LYS A 126 26.28 -22.20 6.02
N LEU A 127 26.07 -20.99 6.55
CA LEU A 127 26.85 -20.46 7.68
C LEU A 127 26.67 -21.31 8.94
N ASN A 128 25.45 -21.77 9.22
CA ASN A 128 25.18 -22.64 10.36
C ASN A 128 25.76 -24.06 10.20
N GLN A 129 25.92 -24.58 8.96
CA GLN A 129 26.58 -25.87 8.72
C GLN A 129 28.12 -25.78 8.82
N GLU A 130 28.72 -24.64 8.49
CA GLU A 130 30.16 -24.43 8.65
C GLU A 130 30.56 -24.22 10.13
N GLU A 131 29.75 -23.50 10.93
CA GLU A 131 30.03 -23.33 12.38
C GLU A 131 29.91 -24.62 13.21
N ASP A 132 28.99 -25.55 12.89
CA ASP A 132 28.88 -26.85 13.60
C ASP A 132 30.03 -27.82 13.25
N SER A 133 30.73 -27.60 12.13
CA SER A 133 31.87 -28.42 11.70
C SER A 133 33.23 -27.96 12.26
N SER A 134 33.36 -26.69 12.65
CA SER A 134 34.62 -26.11 13.18
C SER A 134 34.70 -26.08 14.71
N GLY A 135 33.63 -26.44 15.43
CA GLY A 135 33.60 -26.50 16.90
C GLY A 135 34.00 -27.86 17.51
N LYS A 136 34.49 -28.80 16.71
CA LYS A 136 34.82 -30.18 17.13
C LYS A 136 36.28 -30.60 16.95
N GLU A 137 37.20 -29.67 16.68
CA GLU A 137 38.64 -29.96 16.71
C GLU A 137 39.33 -29.40 17.95
#